data_AF-A0ABD4XKQ0-F1
#
_entry.id   AF-A0ABD4XKQ0-F1
#
_cell.length_a   1.000
_cell.length_b   1.000
_cell.length_c   1.000
_cell.angle_alpha   90.00
_cell.angle_beta   90.00
_cell.angle_gamma   90.00
#
_symmetry.space_group_name_H-M   'P 1'
#
loop_
_entity.id
_entity.type
_entity.pdbx_description
1 polymer ?
#
loop_
_entity_poly.entity_id
_entity_poly.type
_entity_poly.pdbx_seq_one_letter_code
_entity_poly.pdbx_strand_id
1 'polypeptide(L)' 'MPEDWIDPPEDEIWGYNYQDDEIIVGDEIIKIDGEYVPLEKAVDYLVEYGEKVDTEEKFNDYTE' A
#
# COMPACT_ATOMS: atom_id res chain seq x y z
N MET A 1 -11.42 -41.78 9.13
CA MET A 1 -11.54 -40.62 8.22
C MET A 1 -10.29 -40.64 7.36
N PRO A 2 -10.32 -40.42 6.04
CA PRO A 2 -9.09 -40.49 5.26
C PRO A 2 -8.09 -39.47 5.82
N GLU A 3 -6.94 -39.97 6.28
CA GLU A 3 -5.90 -39.27 7.04
C GLU A 3 -4.92 -38.49 6.14
N ASP A 4 -5.30 -38.17 4.90
CA ASP A 4 -4.41 -37.53 3.91
C ASP A 4 -4.89 -36.12 3.53
N TRP A 5 -5.08 -35.27 4.53
CA TRP A 5 -5.16 -33.82 4.29
C TRP A 5 -3.73 -33.32 4.38
N ILE A 6 -3.11 -33.08 3.22
CA ILE A 6 -1.85 -32.33 3.17
C ILE A 6 -2.18 -30.95 3.73
N ASP A 7 -1.54 -30.55 4.83
CA ASP A 7 -1.70 -29.18 5.34
C ASP A 7 -1.42 -28.21 4.19
N PRO A 8 -2.26 -27.18 3.99
CA PRO A 8 -1.98 -26.17 2.99
C PRO A 8 -0.59 -25.58 3.25
N PRO A 9 0.14 -25.16 2.19
CA PRO A 9 1.39 -24.47 2.40
C PRO A 9 1.16 -23.28 3.33
N GLU A 10 2.04 -23.12 4.31
CA GLU A 10 2.08 -21.90 5.11
C GLU A 10 2.29 -20.69 4.20
N ASP A 11 1.62 -19.59 4.51
CA ASP A 11 1.74 -18.35 3.75
C ASP A 11 3.18 -17.78 3.86
N GLU A 12 3.77 -17.41 2.72
CA GLU A 12 5.13 -16.87 2.68
C GLU A 12 5.12 -15.36 2.98
N ILE A 13 5.88 -14.94 3.99
CA ILE A 13 6.04 -13.52 4.33
C ILE A 13 7.02 -12.88 3.34
N TRP A 14 6.54 -11.87 2.62
CA TRP A 14 7.36 -11.08 1.70
C TRP A 14 8.09 -9.94 2.41
N GLY A 15 7.45 -9.28 3.37
CA GLY A 15 8.00 -8.13 4.06
C GLY A 15 7.04 -7.51 5.07
N TYR A 16 7.23 -6.23 5.37
CA TYR A 16 6.40 -5.48 6.31
C TYR A 16 5.93 -4.16 5.68
N ASN A 17 4.72 -3.74 6.04
CA ASN A 17 4.15 -2.46 5.60
C ASN A 17 4.58 -1.29 6.51
N TYR A 18 4.09 -0.08 6.20
CA TYR A 18 4.37 1.15 6.97
C TYR A 18 3.90 1.13 8.44
N GLN A 19 3.11 0.15 8.85
CA GLN A 19 2.61 -0.05 10.22
C GLN A 19 3.26 -1.26 10.91
N ASP A 20 4.32 -1.80 10.33
CA ASP A 20 4.99 -3.03 10.77
C ASP A 20 4.09 -4.30 10.69
N ASP A 21 3.01 -4.30 9.90
CA ASP A 21 2.24 -5.52 9.63
C ASP A 21 2.93 -6.37 8.55
N GLU A 22 2.85 -7.70 8.67
CA GLU A 22 3.36 -8.64 7.68
C GLU A 22 2.61 -8.51 6.34
N ILE A 23 3.38 -8.52 5.25
CA ILE A 23 2.89 -8.59 3.86
C ILE A 23 3.10 -10.02 3.38
N ILE A 24 2.02 -10.68 2.98
CA ILE A 24 2.05 -12.04 2.44
C ILE A 24 2.30 -11.98 0.93
N VAL A 25 3.07 -12.95 0.41
CA VAL A 25 3.26 -13.10 -1.04
C VAL A 25 1.90 -13.25 -1.73
N GLY A 26 1.55 -12.26 -2.56
CA GLY A 26 0.28 -12.21 -3.28
C GLY A 26 -0.65 -11.09 -2.83
N ASP A 27 -0.35 -10.41 -1.71
CA ASP A 27 -1.12 -9.25 -1.25
C ASP A 27 -1.08 -8.09 -2.25
N GLU A 28 -2.22 -7.41 -2.39
CA GLU A 28 -2.33 -6.21 -3.21
C GLU A 28 -1.73 -5.01 -2.48
N ILE A 29 -0.53 -4.61 -2.90
CA ILE A 29 0.21 -3.49 -2.32
C ILE A 29 0.55 -2.42 -3.37
N ILE A 30 0.66 -1.18 -2.92
CA ILE A 30 1.19 -0.06 -3.69
C ILE A 30 2.41 0.53 -2.97
N LYS A 31 3.38 1.04 -3.74
CA LYS A 31 4.53 1.75 -3.19
C LYS A 31 4.31 3.26 -3.28
N ILE A 32 4.29 3.94 -2.14
CA ILE A 32 4.09 5.40 -2.02
C ILE A 32 5.25 5.96 -1.20
N ASP A 33 5.99 6.93 -1.75
CA ASP A 33 7.11 7.62 -1.08
C ASP A 33 8.19 6.71 -0.45
N GLY A 34 8.36 5.50 -0.98
CA GLY A 34 9.32 4.53 -0.47
C GLY A 34 8.71 3.44 0.40
N GLU A 35 7.52 3.69 0.95
CA GLU A 35 6.78 2.79 1.84
C GLU A 35 5.91 1.80 1.08
N TYR A 36 5.73 0.61 1.65
CA TYR A 36 4.78 -0.39 1.15
C TYR A 36 3.45 -0.24 1.87
N VAL A 37 2.40 0.03 1.10
CA VAL A 37 1.07 0.35 1.62
C VAL A 37 0.06 -0.65 1.03
N PRO A 38 -0.70 -1.38 1.86
CA PRO A 38 -1.80 -2.21 1.38
C PRO A 38 -2.79 -1.37 0.59
N LEU A 39 -3.27 -1.87 -0.55
CA LEU A 39 -4.15 -1.12 -1.44
C LEU A 39 -5.41 -0.61 -0.71
N GLU A 40 -5.97 -1.41 0.19
CA GLU A 40 -7.12 -1.05 1.02
C GLU A 40 -6.85 0.12 1.99
N LYS A 41 -5.60 0.31 2.43
CA LYS A 41 -5.17 1.37 3.35
C LYS A 41 -4.58 2.59 2.62
N ALA A 42 -4.48 2.55 1.29
CA ALA A 42 -3.79 3.59 0.53
C ALA A 42 -4.42 4.99 0.69
N VAL A 43 -5.75 5.08 0.79
CA VAL A 43 -6.44 6.35 1.01
C VAL A 43 -6.12 6.92 2.40
N ASP A 44 -6.19 6.09 3.43
CA ASP A 44 -5.89 6.50 4.80
C ASP A 44 -4.44 6.96 4.94
N TYR A 45 -3.50 6.22 4.32
CA TYR A 45 -2.09 6.60 4.26
C TYR A 45 -1.90 7.99 3.63
N LEU A 46 -2.54 8.26 2.49
CA LEU A 46 -2.44 9.55 1.82
C LEU A 46 -3.08 10.69 2.63
N VAL A 47 -4.12 10.42 3.41
CA VAL A 47 -4.73 11.42 4.30
C VAL A 47 -3.83 11.74 5.48
N GLU A 48 -3.12 10.75 6.03
CA GLU A 48 -2.27 10.91 7.21
C GLU A 48 -0.89 11.46 6.87
N TYR A 49 -0.23 10.90 5.85
CA TYR A 49 1.16 11.18 5.49
C TYR A 49 1.33 11.93 4.18
N GLY A 50 0.30 11.97 3.34
CA GLY A 50 0.37 12.59 2.02
C GLY A 50 0.58 14.10 2.09
N GLU A 51 1.35 14.63 1.15
CA GLU A 51 1.54 16.06 1.02
C GLU A 51 0.24 16.73 0.54
N LYS A 52 -0.11 17.85 1.19
CA LYS A 52 -1.24 18.67 0.74
C LYS A 52 -0.85 19.37 -0.55
N VAL A 53 -1.53 19.01 -1.62
CA VAL A 53 -1.43 19.72 -2.89
C VAL A 53 -2.30 20.96 -2.82
N ASP A 54 -1.71 22.14 -3.04
CA ASP A 54 -2.45 23.38 -3.21
C ASP A 54 -3.16 23.36 -4.57
N THR A 55 -4.47 23.13 -4.56
CA THR A 55 -5.28 23.15 -5.79
C THR A 55 -5.70 24.56 -6.21
N GLU A 56 -5.31 25.60 -5.46
CA GLU A 56 -5.62 27.00 -5.76
C GLU A 56 -4.55 27.69 -6.64
N GLU A 57 -3.59 26.95 -7.19
CA GLU A 57 -2.62 27.51 -8.13
C GLU A 57 -3.35 27.99 -9.42
N LYS A 58 -3.50 29.32 -9.53
CA LYS A 58 -4.01 29.97 -10.74
C LYS A 58 -3.02 29.71 -11.87
N PHE A 59 -3.34 28.76 -12.74
CA PHE A 59 -2.82 28.68 -14.10
C PHE A 59 -3.15 29.99 -14.84
N ASN A 60 -2.30 31.00 -14.74
CA ASN A 60 -2.27 32.16 -15.63
C ASN A 60 -0.89 32.83 -15.51
N ASP A 61 0.12 32.19 -16.11
CA ASP A 61 1.34 32.88 -16.52
C ASP A 61 1.76 32.38 -17.91
N TYR A 62 0.83 32.53 -18.87
CA TYR A 62 1.21 32.71 -20.27
C TYR A 62 1.35 34.21 -20.48
N THR A 63 2.55 34.75 -20.27
CA THR A 63 2.92 36.08 -20.75
C THR A 63 3.25 35.97 -22.25
N GLU A 64 2.66 36.90 -23.03
CA GLU A 64 2.74 37.04 -24.50
C GLU A 64 4.16 37.12 -25.08
#